data_AF-A0A5S9Q2I5-F1
#
_entry.id   AF-A0A5S9Q2I5-F1
#
_cell.length_a   1.000
_cell.length_b   1.000
_cell.length_c   1.000
_cell.angle_alpha   90.00
_cell.angle_beta   90.00
_cell.angle_gamma   90.00
#
_symmetry.space_group_name_H-M   'P 1'
#
loop_
_entity.id
_entity.type
_entity.pdbx_description
1 polymer ?
#
loop_
_entity_poly.entity_id
_entity_poly.type
_entity_poly.pdbx_seq_one_letter_code
_entity_poly.pdbx_strand_id
1 'polypeptide(L)'
;MKWLKDIFSGATGGFMKGIGDLVGKFVTTDKDKQAFMLAAEQLLQQRDAEIETTIRAELDAKTRIIEAEMAQGDNYTKRARPTVVYFGLVVIAINHVLVPNAVQIINQVSQTAVSYNTVNLPTEFWIAWGGICSAWVIGRSAEKRGQRSSVIQAVTGNKTHISRLFE
;
A
#
# COMPACT_ATOMS: atom_id res chain seq x y z
N MET A 1 13.18 5.48 6.51
CA MET A 1 12.68 5.98 5.20
C MET A 1 13.73 6.88 4.55
N LYS A 2 14.80 6.32 3.98
CA LYS A 2 15.85 7.07 3.25
C LYS A 2 15.66 6.95 1.73
N TRP A 3 15.40 5.73 1.26
CA TRP A 3 15.22 5.43 -0.17
C TRP A 3 14.10 6.23 -0.88
N LEU A 4 13.00 6.54 -0.18
CA LEU A 4 11.89 7.32 -0.75
C LEU A 4 12.23 8.82 -0.85
N LYS A 5 13.05 9.35 0.07
CA LYS A 5 13.58 10.71 0.00
C LYS A 5 14.60 10.86 -1.13
N ASP A 6 15.40 9.85 -1.40
CA ASP A 6 16.43 9.89 -2.45
C ASP A 6 15.80 9.90 -3.86
N ILE A 7 14.72 9.15 -4.08
CA ILE A 7 13.97 9.17 -5.35
C ILE A 7 13.26 10.52 -5.55
N PHE A 8 12.62 11.05 -4.51
CA PHE A 8 11.86 12.29 -4.62
C PHE A 8 12.76 13.52 -4.72
N SER A 9 13.85 13.59 -3.94
CA SER A 9 14.80 14.71 -4.02
C SER A 9 15.57 14.73 -5.35
N GLY A 10 15.93 13.57 -5.90
CA GLY A 10 16.58 13.47 -7.21
C GLY A 10 15.71 13.95 -8.37
N ALA A 11 14.40 13.66 -8.33
CA ALA A 11 13.44 14.09 -9.34
C ALA A 11 13.12 15.61 -9.25
N THR A 12 13.06 16.17 -8.04
CA THR A 12 12.68 17.58 -7.82
C THR A 12 13.81 18.54 -8.22
N GLY A 13 15.08 18.14 -8.01
CA GLY A 13 16.25 18.97 -8.36
C GLY A 13 16.42 19.19 -9.87
N GLY A 14 16.06 18.21 -10.70
CA GLY A 14 16.13 18.31 -12.16
C GLY A 14 15.07 19.24 -12.75
N PHE A 15 13.86 19.24 -12.18
CA PHE A 15 12.74 20.04 -12.64
C PHE A 15 12.92 21.54 -12.33
N MET A 16 13.40 21.87 -11.12
CA MET A 16 13.70 23.26 -10.72
C MET A 16 14.79 23.90 -11.60
N LYS A 17 15.77 23.10 -12.03
CA LYS A 17 16.86 23.56 -12.89
C LYS A 17 16.38 23.85 -14.32
N GLY A 18 15.49 23.00 -14.85
CA GLY A 18 14.87 23.20 -16.16
C GLY A 18 13.98 24.44 -16.24
N ILE A 19 13.28 24.78 -15.16
CA ILE A 19 12.50 26.02 -15.06
C ILE A 19 13.42 27.25 -14.98
N GLY A 20 14.51 27.17 -14.20
CA GLY A 20 15.48 28.27 -14.08
C GLY A 20 16.14 28.64 -15.42
N ASP A 21 16.51 27.65 -16.24
CA ASP A 21 17.13 27.87 -17.55
C ASP A 21 16.15 28.42 -18.60
N LEU A 22 14.86 28.06 -18.52
CA LEU A 22 13.82 28.62 -19.39
C LEU A 22 13.52 30.08 -19.07
N VAL A 23 13.49 30.45 -17.78
CA VAL A 23 13.24 31.83 -17.34
C VAL A 23 14.44 32.74 -17.62
N GLY A 24 15.67 32.23 -17.49
CA GLY A 24 16.89 32.96 -17.84
C GLY A 24 16.97 33.37 -19.31
N LYS A 25 16.20 32.71 -20.19
CA LYS A 25 16.18 32.96 -21.63
C LYS A 25 15.22 34.08 -22.07
N PHE A 26 14.26 34.47 -21.23
CA PHE A 26 13.21 35.44 -21.59
C PHE A 26 13.16 36.69 -20.72
N VAL A 27 13.91 36.76 -19.61
CA VAL A 27 13.94 37.93 -18.72
C VAL A 27 15.39 38.29 -18.40
N THR A 28 15.86 39.45 -18.88
CA THR A 28 17.27 39.88 -18.73
C THR A 28 17.51 40.83 -17.56
N THR A 29 16.47 41.31 -16.87
CA THR A 29 16.60 42.23 -15.73
C THR A 29 16.22 41.52 -14.42
N ASP A 30 17.10 41.53 -13.42
CA ASP A 30 16.93 40.79 -12.16
C ASP A 30 15.69 41.22 -11.34
N LYS A 31 15.24 42.47 -11.50
CA LYS A 31 13.99 42.98 -10.91
C LYS A 31 12.74 42.34 -11.51
N ASP A 32 12.72 42.16 -12.83
CA ASP A 32 11.59 41.55 -13.52
C ASP A 32 11.55 40.04 -13.28
N LYS A 33 12.71 39.39 -13.08
CA LYS A 33 12.77 37.98 -12.64
C LYS A 33 12.15 37.79 -11.26
N GLN A 34 12.44 38.69 -10.31
CA GLN A 34 11.86 38.61 -8.97
C GLN A 34 10.36 38.88 -8.99
N ALA A 35 9.89 39.90 -9.72
CA ALA A 35 8.47 40.19 -9.87
C ALA A 35 7.71 39.04 -10.56
N PHE A 36 8.33 38.43 -11.58
CA PHE A 36 7.78 37.28 -12.28
C PHE A 36 7.76 36.02 -11.40
N MET A 37 8.82 35.76 -10.62
CA MET A 37 8.85 34.66 -9.66
C MET A 37 7.75 34.80 -8.60
N LEU A 38 7.54 36.01 -8.09
CA LEU A 38 6.49 36.30 -7.10
C LEU A 38 5.09 36.10 -7.69
N ALA A 39 4.86 36.53 -8.94
CA ALA A 39 3.61 36.30 -9.65
C ALA A 39 3.38 34.80 -9.98
N ALA A 40 4.44 34.07 -10.34
CA ALA A 40 4.38 32.63 -10.59
C ALA A 40 4.08 31.85 -9.30
N GLU A 41 4.68 32.23 -8.17
CA GLU A 41 4.41 31.64 -6.86
C GLU A 41 2.96 31.89 -6.42
N GLN A 42 2.42 33.08 -6.66
CA GLN A 42 1.00 33.37 -6.42
C GLN A 42 0.05 32.55 -7.30
N LEU A 43 0.37 32.38 -8.59
CA LEU A 43 -0.40 31.53 -9.49
C LEU A 43 -0.35 30.06 -9.09
N LEU A 44 0.81 29.57 -8.63
CA LEU A 44 0.97 28.23 -8.10
C LEU A 44 0.15 28.04 -6.82
N GLN A 45 0.20 28.99 -5.87
CA GLN A 45 -0.62 28.93 -4.66
C GLN A 45 -2.12 28.93 -4.95
N GLN A 46 -2.58 29.72 -5.92
CA GLN A 46 -3.99 29.72 -6.34
C GLN A 46 -4.40 28.39 -6.97
N ARG A 47 -3.54 27.82 -7.84
CA ARG A 47 -3.77 26.51 -8.45
C ARG A 47 -3.76 25.39 -7.43
N ASP A 48 -2.85 25.42 -6.47
CA ASP A 48 -2.77 24.42 -5.41
C ASP A 48 -4.02 24.45 -4.54
N ALA A 49 -4.58 25.62 -4.23
CA ALA A 49 -5.83 25.76 -3.49
C ALA A 49 -7.05 25.22 -4.27
N GLU A 50 -7.14 25.49 -5.58
CA GLU A 50 -8.21 24.93 -6.43
C GLU A 50 -8.08 23.40 -6.59
N ILE A 51 -6.86 22.92 -6.78
CA ILE A 51 -6.57 21.48 -6.92
C ILE A 51 -6.88 20.76 -5.60
N GLU A 52 -6.54 21.33 -4.45
CA GLU A 52 -6.81 20.71 -3.16
C GLU A 52 -8.32 20.54 -2.91
N THR A 53 -9.13 21.54 -3.24
CA THR A 53 -10.60 21.43 -3.08
C THR A 53 -11.19 20.38 -4.01
N THR A 54 -10.69 20.31 -5.25
CA THR A 54 -11.14 19.33 -6.25
C THR A 54 -10.74 17.91 -5.87
N ILE A 55 -9.48 17.70 -5.47
CA ILE A 55 -8.97 16.39 -5.05
C ILE A 55 -9.72 15.90 -3.81
N ARG A 56 -10.00 16.77 -2.82
CA ARG A 56 -10.78 16.39 -1.65
C ARG A 56 -12.20 15.93 -2.02
N ALA A 57 -12.87 16.66 -2.91
CA ALA A 57 -14.20 16.28 -3.38
C ALA A 57 -14.21 14.94 -4.15
N GLU A 58 -13.19 14.71 -4.99
CA GLU A 58 -13.04 13.44 -5.71
C GLU A 58 -12.72 12.26 -4.78
N LEU A 59 -11.85 12.48 -3.79
CA LEU A 59 -11.51 11.47 -2.79
C LEU A 59 -12.73 11.12 -1.93
N ASP A 60 -13.52 12.10 -1.50
CA ASP A 60 -14.75 11.86 -0.74
C ASP A 60 -15.78 11.08 -1.56
N ALA A 61 -15.96 11.42 -2.85
CA ALA A 61 -16.89 10.71 -3.73
C ALA A 61 -16.47 9.25 -3.93
N LYS A 62 -15.18 8.99 -4.18
CA LYS A 62 -14.63 7.64 -4.30
C LYS A 62 -14.76 6.85 -3.00
N THR A 63 -14.57 7.51 -1.86
CA THR A 63 -14.71 6.89 -0.53
C THR A 63 -16.14 6.41 -0.32
N ARG A 64 -17.15 7.24 -0.65
CA ARG A 64 -18.57 6.84 -0.53
C ARG A 64 -18.95 5.69 -1.46
N ILE A 65 -18.41 5.66 -2.67
CA ILE A 65 -18.62 4.55 -3.61
C ILE A 65 -18.02 3.26 -3.04
N ILE A 66 -16.78 3.31 -2.55
CA ILE A 66 -16.12 2.16 -1.92
C ILE A 66 -16.87 1.71 -0.66
N GLU A 67 -17.36 2.64 0.17
CA GLU A 67 -18.20 2.32 1.33
C GLU A 67 -19.50 1.62 0.92
N ALA A 68 -20.17 2.11 -0.12
CA ALA A 68 -21.40 1.52 -0.65
C ALA A 68 -21.14 0.11 -1.26
N GLU A 69 -20.04 -0.06 -2.00
CA GLU A 69 -19.63 -1.35 -2.54
C GLU A 69 -19.19 -2.33 -1.43
N MET A 70 -18.50 -1.86 -0.40
CA MET A 70 -18.11 -2.68 0.76
C MET A 70 -19.28 -3.05 1.67
N ALA A 71 -20.33 -2.23 1.69
CA ALA A 71 -21.58 -2.49 2.37
C ALA A 71 -22.43 -3.55 1.65
N GLN A 72 -22.23 -3.75 0.34
CA GLN A 72 -22.89 -4.80 -0.42
C GLN A 72 -22.42 -6.18 0.10
N GLY A 73 -23.30 -6.79 0.89
CA GLY A 73 -23.01 -7.79 1.91
C GLY A 73 -22.86 -9.22 1.45
N ASP A 74 -22.04 -9.50 0.44
CA ASP A 74 -21.66 -10.88 0.19
C ASP A 74 -20.52 -11.31 1.16
N ASN A 75 -20.92 -12.01 2.22
CA ASN A 75 -19.99 -12.61 3.18
C ASN A 75 -19.06 -13.65 2.53
N TYR A 76 -19.43 -14.21 1.37
CA TYR A 76 -18.63 -15.19 0.65
C TYR A 76 -17.44 -14.53 -0.04
N THR A 77 -17.62 -13.41 -0.76
CA THR A 77 -16.51 -12.63 -1.33
C THR A 77 -15.62 -11.95 -0.28
N LYS A 78 -16.13 -11.64 0.92
CA LYS A 78 -15.28 -11.19 2.05
C LYS A 78 -14.37 -12.29 2.58
N ARG A 79 -14.77 -13.57 2.47
CA ARG A 79 -13.99 -14.74 2.94
C ARG A 79 -13.20 -15.45 1.85
N ALA A 80 -13.53 -15.24 0.57
CA ALA A 80 -12.83 -15.86 -0.56
C ALA A 80 -11.38 -15.37 -0.72
N ARG A 81 -11.07 -14.15 -0.28
CA ARG A 81 -9.72 -13.55 -0.38
C ARG A 81 -8.69 -14.30 0.48
N PRO A 82 -8.94 -14.55 1.78
CA PRO A 82 -8.04 -15.36 2.59
C PRO A 82 -7.97 -16.83 2.19
N THR A 83 -9.06 -17.44 1.67
CA THR A 83 -9.04 -18.87 1.31
C THR A 83 -8.08 -19.19 0.17
N VAL A 84 -7.92 -18.29 -0.81
CA VAL A 84 -6.95 -18.48 -1.91
C VAL A 84 -5.52 -18.47 -1.38
N VAL A 85 -5.19 -17.56 -0.47
CA VAL A 85 -3.85 -17.47 0.13
C VAL A 85 -3.56 -18.71 0.97
N TYR A 86 -4.51 -19.13 1.81
CA TYR A 86 -4.34 -20.34 2.63
C TYR A 86 -4.24 -21.60 1.79
N PHE A 87 -5.09 -21.76 0.79
CA PHE A 87 -5.04 -22.91 -0.11
C PHE A 87 -3.72 -22.95 -0.89
N GLY A 88 -3.27 -21.81 -1.44
CA GLY A 88 -1.99 -21.74 -2.15
C GLY A 88 -0.80 -22.06 -1.25
N LEU A 89 -0.78 -21.57 0.00
CA LEU A 89 0.26 -21.92 0.97
C LEU A 89 0.26 -23.42 1.31
N VAL A 90 -0.91 -24.04 1.46
CA VAL A 90 -1.02 -25.49 1.71
C VAL A 90 -0.49 -26.28 0.52
N VAL A 91 -0.86 -25.93 -0.71
CA VAL A 91 -0.37 -26.63 -1.91
C VAL A 91 1.16 -26.49 -2.05
N ILE A 92 1.69 -25.29 -1.82
CA ILE A 92 3.15 -25.05 -1.84
C ILE A 92 3.83 -25.86 -0.72
N ALA A 93 3.29 -25.86 0.50
CA ALA A 93 3.85 -26.60 1.63
C ALA A 93 3.85 -28.12 1.37
N ILE A 94 2.78 -28.66 0.78
CA ILE A 94 2.73 -30.09 0.42
C ILE A 94 3.80 -30.40 -0.62
N ASN A 95 3.83 -29.65 -1.72
CA ASN A 95 4.68 -29.97 -2.87
C ASN A 95 6.18 -29.68 -2.64
N HIS A 96 6.51 -28.58 -1.96
CA HIS A 96 7.90 -28.14 -1.78
C HIS A 96 8.50 -28.44 -0.40
N VAL A 97 7.69 -28.84 0.58
CA VAL A 97 8.20 -29.16 1.93
C VAL A 97 7.86 -30.60 2.33
N LEU A 98 6.58 -30.98 2.36
CA LEU A 98 6.19 -32.30 2.90
C LEU A 98 6.62 -33.46 2.00
N VAL A 99 6.33 -33.40 0.69
CA VAL A 99 6.68 -34.48 -0.26
C VAL A 99 8.19 -34.70 -0.35
N PRO A 100 9.04 -33.67 -0.61
CA PRO A 100 10.49 -33.87 -0.66
C PRO A 100 11.06 -34.44 0.65
N ASN A 101 10.63 -33.94 1.82
CA ASN A 101 11.09 -34.44 3.10
C ASN A 101 10.64 -35.89 3.35
N ALA A 102 9.39 -36.24 2.99
CA ALA A 102 8.91 -37.61 3.09
C ALA A 102 9.71 -38.57 2.21
N VAL A 103 10.02 -38.18 0.97
CA VAL A 103 10.87 -38.98 0.06
C VAL A 103 12.29 -39.13 0.63
N GLN A 104 12.87 -38.08 1.19
CA GLN A 104 14.19 -38.17 1.84
C GLN A 104 14.19 -39.18 3.01
N ILE A 105 13.16 -39.16 3.85
CA ILE A 105 13.02 -40.10 4.97
C ILE A 105 12.86 -41.53 4.44
N ILE A 106 12.02 -41.75 3.43
CA ILE A 106 11.81 -43.08 2.83
C ILE A 106 13.11 -43.60 2.20
N ASN A 107 13.85 -42.77 1.47
CA ASN A 107 15.12 -43.16 0.86
C ASN A 107 16.17 -43.53 1.93
N GLN A 108 16.17 -42.85 3.08
CA GLN A 108 17.05 -43.19 4.22
C GLN A 108 16.66 -44.51 4.88
N VAL A 109 15.37 -44.79 5.04
CA VAL A 109 14.88 -46.00 5.73
C VAL A 109 14.91 -47.25 4.84
N SER A 110 14.56 -47.11 3.56
CA SER A 110 14.36 -48.24 2.65
C SER A 110 15.59 -48.58 1.80
N GLN A 111 16.69 -47.83 1.88
CA GLN A 111 17.89 -47.97 1.02
C GLN A 111 17.58 -48.07 -0.49
N THR A 112 16.39 -47.64 -0.90
CA THR A 112 15.89 -47.73 -2.26
C THR A 112 15.92 -46.32 -2.83
N ALA A 113 16.51 -46.14 -4.00
CA ALA A 113 16.58 -44.84 -4.65
C ALA A 113 15.25 -44.51 -5.33
N VAL A 114 14.29 -43.97 -4.57
CA VAL A 114 13.08 -43.39 -5.17
C VAL A 114 13.42 -42.00 -5.69
N SER A 115 13.45 -41.86 -7.01
CA SER A 115 13.63 -40.58 -7.67
C SER A 115 12.29 -39.83 -7.73
N TYR A 116 12.29 -38.61 -7.21
CA TYR A 116 11.16 -37.70 -7.24
C TYR A 116 11.60 -36.43 -7.97
N ASN A 117 10.87 -36.06 -9.02
CA ASN A 117 11.07 -34.79 -9.69
C ASN A 117 10.21 -33.73 -9.01
N THR A 118 10.86 -32.75 -8.38
CA THR A 118 10.19 -31.54 -7.91
C THR A 118 9.66 -30.77 -9.11
N VAL A 119 8.39 -30.34 -9.07
CA VAL A 119 7.91 -29.34 -10.03
C VAL A 119 8.51 -28.01 -9.60
N ASN A 120 9.66 -27.66 -10.19
CA ASN A 120 10.28 -26.36 -9.95
C ASN A 120 9.44 -25.27 -10.59
N LEU A 121 8.81 -24.45 -9.74
CA LEU A 121 8.06 -23.29 -10.17
C LEU A 121 9.02 -22.19 -10.63
N PRO A 122 8.71 -21.47 -11.73
CA PRO A 122 9.55 -20.42 -12.26
C PRO A 122 9.67 -19.24 -11.28
N THR A 123 10.77 -18.49 -11.34
CA THR A 123 11.06 -17.37 -10.42
C THR A 123 9.96 -16.30 -10.44
N GLU A 124 9.35 -16.08 -11.60
CA GLU A 124 8.24 -15.17 -11.83
C GLU A 124 7.03 -15.51 -10.94
N PHE A 125 6.77 -16.81 -10.73
CA PHE A 125 5.70 -17.26 -9.84
C PHE A 125 5.96 -16.82 -8.40
N TRP A 126 7.19 -16.96 -7.90
CA TRP A 126 7.55 -16.59 -6.52
C TRP A 126 7.44 -15.09 -6.27
N ILE A 127 7.85 -14.27 -7.25
CA ILE A 127 7.72 -12.81 -7.18
C ILE A 127 6.24 -12.42 -7.17
N ALA A 128 5.45 -12.95 -8.11
CA ALA A 128 4.02 -12.66 -8.19
C ALA A 128 3.27 -13.12 -6.93
N TRP A 129 3.54 -14.33 -6.44
CA TRP A 129 2.94 -14.91 -5.24
C TRP A 129 3.32 -14.13 -3.97
N GLY A 130 4.59 -13.71 -3.85
CA GLY A 130 5.06 -12.84 -2.78
C GLY A 130 4.38 -11.47 -2.79
N GLY A 131 4.17 -10.90 -3.99
CA GLY A 131 3.38 -9.68 -4.18
C GLY A 131 1.94 -9.82 -3.68
N ILE A 132 1.25 -10.90 -4.06
CA ILE A 132 -0.12 -11.18 -3.61
C ILE A 132 -0.17 -11.36 -2.08
N CYS A 133 0.75 -12.14 -1.50
CA CYS A 133 0.81 -12.37 -0.06
C CYS A 133 1.06 -11.06 0.72
N SER A 134 2.01 -10.24 0.26
CA SER A 134 2.34 -8.97 0.92
C SER A 134 1.20 -7.96 0.84
N ALA A 135 0.55 -7.83 -0.32
CA ALA A 135 -0.65 -7.01 -0.48
C ALA A 135 -1.78 -7.46 0.46
N TRP A 136 -1.99 -8.77 0.60
CA TRP A 136 -2.97 -9.33 1.55
C TRP A 136 -2.62 -9.02 3.01
N VAL A 137 -1.36 -9.21 3.42
CA VAL A 137 -0.91 -8.90 4.79
C VAL A 137 -1.09 -7.42 5.11
N ILE A 138 -0.74 -6.53 4.18
CA ILE A 138 -0.93 -5.08 4.34
C ILE A 138 -2.42 -4.75 4.45
N GLY A 139 -3.26 -5.27 3.55
CA GLY A 139 -4.70 -5.06 3.58
C GLY A 139 -5.34 -5.56 4.88
N ARG A 140 -4.95 -6.75 5.34
CA ARG A 140 -5.47 -7.33 6.60
C ARG A 140 -4.97 -6.57 7.82
N SER A 141 -3.75 -6.04 7.78
CA SER A 141 -3.20 -5.19 8.84
C SER A 141 -3.92 -3.84 8.90
N ALA A 142 -4.24 -3.24 7.75
CA ALA A 142 -5.02 -2.01 7.66
C ALA A 142 -6.46 -2.19 8.17
N GLU A 143 -7.12 -3.29 7.79
CA GLU A 143 -8.47 -3.63 8.27
C GLU A 143 -8.50 -3.77 9.80
N LYS A 144 -7.49 -4.42 10.39
CA LYS A 144 -7.38 -4.58 11.85
C LYS A 144 -6.97 -3.30 12.59
N ARG A 145 -6.35 -2.31 11.93
CA ARG A 145 -6.01 -1.02 12.55
C ARG A 145 -7.25 -0.16 12.86
N GLY A 146 -8.38 -0.39 12.17
CA GLY A 146 -9.67 0.26 12.48
C GLY A 146 -10.44 -0.41 13.62
N GLN A 147 -10.22 -1.71 13.86
CA GLN A 147 -10.82 -2.43 14.98
C GLN A 147 -9.98 -2.21 16.25
N ARG A 148 -10.28 -1.14 17.00
CA ARG A 148 -9.74 -0.97 18.35
C ARG A 148 -10.16 -2.18 19.18
N SER A 149 -9.20 -2.99 19.61
CA SER A 149 -9.49 -4.11 20.50
C SER A 149 -10.12 -3.60 21.79
N SER A 150 -11.05 -4.36 22.37
CA SER A 150 -11.73 -3.96 23.61
C SER A 150 -10.73 -3.67 24.73
N VAL A 151 -9.59 -4.35 24.72
CA VAL A 151 -8.46 -4.14 25.64
C VAL A 151 -7.84 -2.75 25.44
N ILE A 152 -7.60 -2.31 24.21
CA ILE A 152 -7.08 -0.96 23.94
C ILE A 152 -8.13 0.10 24.30
N GLN A 153 -9.43 -0.14 24.06
CA GLN A 153 -10.51 0.75 24.50
C GLN A 153 -10.63 0.83 26.02
N ALA A 154 -10.43 -0.28 26.73
CA ALA A 154 -10.42 -0.32 28.19
C ALA A 154 -9.24 0.45 28.78
N VAL A 155 -8.05 0.36 28.16
CA VAL A 155 -6.83 1.05 28.62
C VAL A 155 -6.82 2.53 28.24
N THR A 156 -7.37 2.91 27.09
CA THR A 156 -7.39 4.31 26.63
C THR A 156 -8.57 5.15 27.15
N GLY A 157 -9.50 4.52 27.87
CA GLY A 157 -10.64 5.19 28.51
C GLY A 157 -11.71 5.59 27.51
N ASN A 158 -12.88 4.97 27.63
CA ASN A 158 -14.09 5.41 26.95
C ASN A 158 -14.55 6.74 27.58
N LYS A 159 -14.24 7.89 26.98
CA LYS A 159 -14.89 9.16 27.35
C LYS A 159 -16.32 9.13 26.83
N THR A 160 -17.19 8.39 27.51
CA THR A 160 -18.63 8.60 27.42
C THR A 160 -18.92 9.96 28.04
N HIS A 161 -19.44 10.84 27.21
CA HIS A 161 -19.64 12.26 27.48
C HIS A 161 -20.46 12.52 28.75
N ILE A 162 -19.92 13.38 29.61
CA ILE A 162 -20.64 14.10 30.66
C ILE A 162 -21.67 15.00 29.96
N SER A 163 -22.96 14.73 30.11
CA SER A 163 -24.03 15.69 29.75
C SER A 163 -25.38 15.46 30.44
N ARG A 164 -25.40 15.01 31.72
CA ARG A 164 -26.62 14.99 32.56
C ARG A 164 -26.35 15.32 34.03
N LEU A 165 -25.66 16.43 34.30
CA LEU A 165 -25.51 16.97 35.67
C LEU A 165 -25.85 18.46 35.78
N PHE A 166 -26.64 18.99 34.83
CA PHE A 166 -27.23 20.32 34.91
C PHE A 166 -28.70 20.30 34.49
N GLU A 167 -29.48 19.41 35.11
CA GLU A 167 -30.93 19.55 35.28
C GLU A 167 -31.29 19.26 36.74
#